data_AF-A0A382RRN0-F1
#
_entry.id   AF-A0A382RRN0-F1
#
_cell.length_a   1.000
_cell.length_b   1.000
_cell.length_c   1.000
_cell.angle_alpha   90.00
_cell.angle_beta   90.00
_cell.angle_gamma   90.00
#
_symmetry.space_group_name_H-M   'P 1'
#
loop_
_entity.id
_entity.type
_entity.pdbx_description
1 polymer ?
#
loop_
_entity_poly.entity_id
_entity_poly.type
_entity_poly.pdbx_seq_one_letter_code
_entity_poly.pdbx_strand_id
1 'polypeptide(L)' 'MNIENKIINDIMEIVNNSQKNNMLTIRDVSRRSKLSDATIRRAVKRGKLKKCNRPGKLLFRPSDVDKWLGIN' A
#
# COMPACT_ATOMS: atom_id res chain seq x y z
N MET A 1 -21.62 -29.45 -3.22
CA MET A 1 -20.60 -28.47 -2.81
C MET A 1 -20.81 -28.19 -1.33
N ASN A 2 -19.84 -28.50 -0.48
CA ASN A 2 -19.97 -28.30 0.98
C ASN A 2 -20.13 -26.79 1.25
N ILE A 3 -21.17 -26.39 1.99
CA ILE A 3 -21.52 -25.00 2.26
C ILE A 3 -20.34 -24.28 2.93
N GLU A 4 -19.61 -24.98 3.80
CA GLU A 4 -18.40 -24.48 4.47
C GLU A 4 -17.32 -24.04 3.48
N ASN A 5 -17.05 -24.88 2.46
CA ASN A 5 -16.06 -24.56 1.43
C ASN A 5 -16.48 -23.35 0.58
N LYS A 6 -17.79 -23.18 0.35
CA LYS A 6 -18.32 -22.01 -0.36
C LYS A 6 -18.08 -20.73 0.44
N ILE A 7 -18.41 -20.73 1.74
CA ILE A 7 -18.22 -19.57 2.61
C ILE A 7 -16.74 -19.18 2.70
N ILE A 8 -15.83 -20.15 2.83
CA ILE A 8 -14.38 -19.88 2.86
C ILE A 8 -13.92 -19.23 1.56
N ASN A 9 -14.37 -19.74 0.41
CA ASN A 9 -14.00 -19.20 -0.90
C ASN A 9 -14.52 -17.76 -1.08
N ASP A 10 -15.76 -17.49 -0.67
CA ASP A 10 -16.37 -16.16 -0.76
C ASP A 10 -15.61 -15.15 0.13
N ILE A 11 -15.21 -15.54 1.35
CA ILE A 11 -14.38 -14.71 2.24
C ILE A 11 -13.01 -14.44 1.62
N MET A 12 -12.37 -15.47 1.07
CA MET A 12 -11.06 -15.32 0.42
C MET A 12 -11.13 -14.36 -0.77
N GLU A 13 -12.18 -14.44 -1.57
CA GLU A 13 -12.38 -13.54 -2.70
C GLU A 13 -12.53 -12.08 -2.26
N ILE A 14 -13.34 -11.82 -1.24
CA ILE A 14 -13.54 -10.48 -0.66
C ILE A 14 -12.21 -9.93 -0.11
N VAL A 15 -11.47 -10.74 0.64
CA VAL A 15 -10.17 -10.33 1.19
C VAL A 15 -9.18 -10.02 0.07
N ASN A 16 -9.05 -10.89 -0.92
CA ASN A 16 -8.14 -10.68 -2.04
C ASN A 16 -8.50 -9.44 -2.88
N ASN A 17 -9.79 -9.19 -3.11
CA ASN A 17 -10.25 -8.00 -3.83
C ASN A 17 -10.02 -6.71 -3.03
N SER A 18 -10.13 -6.76 -1.70
CA SER A 18 -9.82 -5.62 -0.84
C SER A 18 -8.34 -5.20 -0.90
N GLN A 19 -7.43 -6.16 -1.08
CA GLN A 19 -5.99 -5.88 -1.15
C GLN A 19 -5.55 -5.28 -2.49
N LYS A 20 -6.22 -5.63 -3.60
CA LYS A 20 -5.86 -5.15 -4.95
C LYS A 20 -5.97 -3.63 -5.13
N ASN A 21 -6.86 -2.97 -4.39
CA ASN A 21 -7.11 -1.52 -4.51
C ASN A 21 -6.49 -0.67 -3.39
N ASN A 22 -5.65 -1.25 -2.53
CA ASN A 22 -5.21 -0.55 -1.34
C ASN A 22 -4.01 0.39 -1.61
N MET A 23 -4.31 1.61 -2.05
CA MET A 23 -3.31 2.67 -2.11
C MET A 23 -2.96 3.13 -0.69
N LEU A 24 -1.67 3.27 -0.41
CA LEU A 24 -1.17 3.72 0.88
C LEU A 24 -1.16 5.24 0.96
N THR A 25 -1.63 5.80 2.07
CA THR A 25 -1.41 7.21 2.41
C THR A 25 -0.01 7.41 3.01
N ILE A 26 0.42 8.66 3.15
CA ILE A 26 1.70 8.95 3.84
C ILE A 26 1.74 8.38 5.27
N ARG A 27 0.61 8.36 5.98
CA ARG A 27 0.51 7.79 7.34
C ARG A 27 0.69 6.27 7.32
N ASP A 28 0.18 5.60 6.30
CA ASP A 28 0.36 4.16 6.14
C ASP A 28 1.83 3.83 5.83
N VAL A 29 2.47 4.63 4.97
CA VAL A 29 3.92 4.51 4.68
C VAL A 29 4.76 4.80 5.92
N SER A 30 4.38 5.78 6.73
CA SER A 30 5.01 6.10 8.02
C SER A 30 4.93 4.91 8.98
N ARG A 31 3.75 4.31 9.15
CA ARG A 31 3.56 3.11 9.98
C ARG A 31 4.37 1.90 9.48
N ARG A 32 4.49 1.74 8.16
CA ARG A 32 5.21 0.63 7.50
C ARG A 32 6.73 0.79 7.58
N SER A 33 7.25 2.00 7.32
CA SER A 33 8.69 2.29 7.28
C SER A 33 9.28 2.69 8.63
N LYS A 34 8.44 3.01 9.63
CA LYS A 34 8.85 3.62 10.92
C LYS A 34 9.55 4.98 10.76
N LEU A 35 9.35 5.64 9.62
CA LEU A 35 9.92 6.96 9.33
C LEU A 35 8.87 8.05 9.47
N SER A 36 9.32 9.25 9.84
CA SER A 36 8.44 10.41 9.88
C SER A 36 7.92 10.82 8.51
N ASP A 37 6.73 11.43 8.47
CA ASP A 37 6.12 11.99 7.26
C ASP A 37 7.08 12.97 6.53
N ALA A 38 7.87 13.75 7.28
CA ALA A 38 8.87 14.65 6.73
C ALA A 38 9.96 13.89 5.95
N THR A 39 10.41 12.74 6.45
CA THR A 39 11.39 11.89 5.77
C THR A 39 10.81 11.29 4.49
N ILE A 40 9.55 10.86 4.52
CA ILE A 40 8.85 10.32 3.36
C ILE A 40 8.67 11.42 2.29
N ARG A 41 8.26 12.63 2.68
CA ARG A 41 8.18 13.79 1.76
C ARG A 41 9.53 14.11 1.12
N ARG A 42 10.62 14.04 1.89
CA ARG A 42 11.99 14.21 1.36
C ARG A 42 12.34 13.10 0.35
N ALA A 43 11.99 11.84 0.61
CA ALA A 43 12.22 10.74 -0.32
C ALA A 43 11.48 10.94 -1.64
N VAL A 44 10.21 11.39 -1.58
CA VAL A 44 9.42 11.76 -2.77
C VAL A 44 10.06 12.93 -3.52
N LYS A 45 10.43 14.02 -2.83
CA LYS A 45 11.07 15.19 -3.45
C LYS A 45 12.39 14.85 -4.13
N ARG A 46 13.14 13.89 -3.58
CA ARG A 46 14.40 13.38 -4.14
C ARG A 46 14.22 12.31 -5.24
N GLY A 47 12.98 11.94 -5.58
CA GLY A 47 12.70 10.90 -6.57
C GLY A 47 12.99 9.47 -6.10
N LYS A 48 13.30 9.24 -4.81
CA LYS A 48 13.60 7.91 -4.25
C LYS A 48 12.36 7.05 -4.01
N LEU A 49 11.22 7.68 -3.72
CA LEU A 49 9.95 7.01 -3.51
C LEU A 49 8.93 7.50 -4.54
N LYS A 50 8.42 6.56 -5.36
CA LYS A 50 7.43 6.86 -6.38
C LYS A 50 6.07 7.11 -5.74
N LYS A 51 5.43 8.22 -6.11
CA LYS A 51 4.04 8.55 -5.74
C LYS A 51 3.12 8.39 -6.94
N CYS A 52 1.83 8.25 -6.66
CA CYS A 52 0.79 8.43 -7.66
C CYS A 52 0.53 9.92 -7.90
N ASN A 53 0.25 10.28 -9.16
CA ASN A 53 -0.15 11.64 -9.52
C ASN A 53 -1.63 11.84 -9.24
N ARG A 54 -1.94 12.21 -7.99
CA ARG A 54 -3.21 12.83 -7.63
C ARG A 54 -2.95 14.20 -7.01
N PRO A 55 -3.72 15.23 -7.37
CA PRO A 55 -3.60 16.55 -6.73
C PRO A 55 -3.98 16.47 -5.25
N GLY A 56 -3.32 17.25 -4.40
CA GLY A 56 -3.67 17.41 -2.99
C GLY A 56 -3.33 16.25 -2.03
N LYS A 57 -3.03 15.05 -2.52
CA LYS A 57 -2.71 13.89 -1.65
C LYS A 57 -1.57 13.04 -2.16
N LEU A 58 -0.66 12.67 -1.25
CA LEU A 58 0.35 11.65 -1.50
C LEU A 58 -0.27 10.27 -1.30
N LEU A 59 -0.34 9.52 -2.40
CA LEU A 59 -0.76 8.13 -2.43
C LEU A 59 0.35 7.27 -3.06
N PHE A 60 0.53 6.08 -2.52
CA PHE A 60 1.62 5.18 -2.90
C PHE A 60 1.06 3.80 -3.23
N ARG A 61 1.65 3.12 -4.21
CA ARG A 61 1.37 1.70 -4.42
C ARG A 61 2.17 0.91 -3.37
N PRO A 62 1.62 -0.16 -2.78
CA PRO A 62 2.37 -1.01 -1.86
C PRO A 62 3.71 -1.48 -2.46
N SER A 63 3.70 -1.92 -3.72
CA SER A 63 4.90 -2.39 -4.43
C SER A 63 5.99 -1.32 -4.60
N ASP A 64 5.61 -0.06 -4.84
CA ASP A 64 6.57 1.05 -4.94
C ASP A 64 7.22 1.34 -3.58
N VAL A 65 6.46 1.19 -2.48
CA VAL A 65 6.97 1.34 -1.11
C VAL A 65 7.89 0.18 -0.75
N ASP A 66 7.51 -1.06 -1.07
CA ASP A 66 8.33 -2.24 -0.81
C ASP A 66 9.64 -2.21 -1.57
N LYS A 67 9.61 -1.80 -2.85
CA LYS A 67 10.81 -1.58 -3.64
C LYS A 67 11.71 -0.50 -3.03
N TRP A 68 11.13 0.59 -2.54
CA TRP A 68 11.89 1.67 -1.89
C TRP A 68 12.53 1.22 -0.57
N LEU A 69 11.86 0.34 0.18
CA LEU A 69 12.36 -0.23 1.44
C LEU A 69 13.33 -1.42 1.22
N GLY A 70 13.42 -1.96 0.00
CA GLY A 70 14.26 -3.11 -0.31
C GLY A 70 13.70 -4.44 0.22
N ILE A 71 12.38 -4.55 0.37
CA ILE A 71 11.70 -5.76 0.89
C ILE A 71 11.36 -6.75 -0.25
N ASN A 72 11.47 -6.32 -1.51
CA ASN A 72 11.01 -7.03 -2.71
C ASN A 72 12.18 -7.37 -3.64
#